data_AF-A0A356X645-F1
#
_entry.id   AF-A0A356X645-F1
#
_cell.length_a   1.000
_cell.length_b   1.000
_cell.length_c   1.000
_cell.angle_alpha   90.00
_cell.angle_beta   90.00
_cell.angle_gamma   90.00
#
_symmetry.space_group_name_H-M   'P 1'
#
loop_
_entity.id
_entity.type
_entity.pdbx_description
1 polymer ?
#
loop_
_entity_poly.entity_id
_entity_poly.type
_entity_poly.pdbx_seq_one_letter_code
_entity_poly.pdbx_strand_id
1 'polypeptide(L)' 'MNIFLLALITQTQLVSDMETDARALELFLQDRKDHSEYCPETPWEQPDIEVYKETLESQLPEGCKE' A
#
# COMPACT_ATOMS: atom_id res chain seq x y z
N MET A 1 -21.34 21.59 20.82
CA MET A 1 -20.45 21.01 19.80
C MET A 1 -19.11 21.74 19.89
N ASN A 2 -18.08 21.10 20.43
CA ASN A 2 -16.82 21.75 20.77
C ASN A 2 -15.90 21.75 19.53
N ILE A 3 -15.67 22.91 18.92
CA ILE A 3 -14.91 23.06 17.66
C ILE A 3 -13.50 22.47 17.77
N PHE A 4 -12.90 22.49 18.97
CA PHE A 4 -11.60 21.88 19.24
C PHE A 4 -11.56 20.36 19.03
N LEU A 5 -12.65 19.63 19.31
CA LEU A 5 -12.70 18.18 19.12
C LEU A 5 -12.71 17.81 17.62
N LEU A 6 -13.40 18.60 16.79
CA LEU A 6 -13.48 18.37 15.35
C LEU A 6 -12.11 18.57 14.67
N ALA A 7 -11.37 19.61 15.06
CA ALA A 7 -10.04 19.89 14.52
C ALA A 7 -8.99 18.82 14.87
N LEU A 8 -9.12 18.19 16.04
CA LEU A 8 -8.27 17.06 16.46
C LEU A 8 -8.58 15.80 15.64
N ILE A 9 -9.87 15.45 15.48
CA ILE A 9 -10.29 14.27 14.72
C ILE A 9 -9.82 14.35 13.26
N THR A 10 -9.96 15.50 12.62
CA THR A 10 -9.52 15.68 11.22
C THR A 10 -8.01 15.55 11.05
N GLN A 11 -7.21 16.04 12.01
CA GLN A 11 -5.75 15.92 11.95
C GLN A 11 -5.31 14.46 12.13
N THR A 12 -5.94 13.72 13.04
CA THR A 12 -5.63 12.30 13.24
C THR A 12 -5.97 11.48 11.99
N GLN A 13 -7.11 11.74 11.35
CA GLN A 13 -7.50 11.07 10.10
C GLN A 13 -6.53 11.38 8.95
N LEU A 14 -6.14 12.65 8.78
CA LEU A 14 -5.17 13.03 7.73
C LEU A 14 -3.80 12.35 7.90
N VAL A 15 -3.33 12.22 9.14
CA VAL A 15 -2.04 11.54 9.41
C VAL A 15 -2.16 10.04 9.15
N SER A 16 -3.25 9.39 9.57
CA SER A 16 -3.45 7.96 9.30
C SER A 16 -3.56 7.66 7.81
N ASP A 17 -4.19 8.54 7.04
CA ASP A 17 -4.34 8.40 5.60
C ASP A 17 -2.96 8.52 4.91
N MET A 18 -2.12 9.46 5.36
CA MET A 18 -0.76 9.62 4.85
C MET A 18 0.14 8.41 5.14
N GLU A 19 0.04 7.84 6.35
CA GLU A 19 0.80 6.63 6.72
C GLU A 19 0.38 5.42 5.87
N THR A 20 -0.93 5.25 5.68
CA THR A 20 -1.52 4.24 4.79
C THR A 20 -1.01 4.38 3.36
N ASP A 21 -1.08 5.59 2.80
CA ASP A 21 -0.65 5.89 1.43
C ASP A 21 0.85 5.63 1.24
N ALA A 22 1.68 6.03 2.21
CA ALA A 22 3.12 5.79 2.17
C ALA A 22 3.43 4.29 2.19
N ARG A 23 2.73 3.52 3.04
CA ARG A 23 2.92 2.07 3.14
C ARG A 23 2.45 1.33 1.88
N ALA A 24 1.30 1.69 1.33
CA ALA A 24 0.81 1.13 0.08
C ALA A 24 1.78 1.40 -1.07
N LEU A 25 2.32 2.61 -1.16
CA LEU A 25 3.29 2.98 -2.18
C LEU A 25 4.61 2.20 -2.03
N GLU A 26 5.08 1.99 -0.80
CA GLU A 26 6.27 1.17 -0.54
C GLU A 26 6.07 -0.26 -1.06
N LEU A 27 4.95 -0.90 -0.70
CA LEU A 27 4.61 -2.26 -1.15
C LEU A 27 4.48 -2.34 -2.66
N PHE A 28 3.79 -1.38 -3.29
CA PHE A 28 3.64 -1.33 -4.74
C PHE A 28 5.00 -1.23 -5.45
N LEU A 29 5.89 -0.34 -5.00
CA LEU A 29 7.21 -0.21 -5.61
C LEU A 29 8.07 -1.45 -5.38
N GLN A 30 7.96 -2.04 -4.19
CA GLN A 30 8.72 -3.22 -3.79
C GLN A 30 8.29 -4.46 -4.58
N ASP A 31 6.98 -4.72 -4.72
CA ASP A 31 6.46 -5.84 -5.53
C ASP A 31 6.87 -5.72 -6.99
N ARG A 32 6.81 -4.51 -7.57
CA ARG A 32 7.24 -4.30 -8.96
C ARG A 32 8.71 -4.67 -9.16
N LYS A 33 9.54 -4.27 -8.20
CA LYS A 33 10.97 -4.61 -8.20
C LYS A 33 11.15 -6.11 -8.01
N ASP A 34 10.50 -6.70 -7.01
CA ASP A 34 10.64 -8.10 -6.64
C ASP A 34 10.15 -9.05 -7.74
N HIS A 35 9.04 -8.73 -8.40
CA HIS A 35 8.59 -9.50 -9.56
C HIS A 35 9.66 -9.53 -10.65
N SER A 36 10.24 -8.36 -10.98
CA SER A 36 11.29 -8.27 -12.00
C SER A 36 12.59 -8.98 -11.61
N GLU A 37 12.90 -9.05 -10.31
CA GLU A 37 14.15 -9.65 -9.80
C GLU A 37 14.03 -11.16 -9.56
N TYR A 38 12.89 -11.64 -9.06
CA TYR A 38 12.73 -13.00 -8.57
C TYR A 38 11.81 -13.88 -9.42
N CYS A 39 10.78 -13.32 -10.05
CA CYS A 39 9.83 -14.10 -10.85
C CYS A 39 9.44 -13.45 -12.20
N PRO A 40 10.40 -12.99 -13.04
CA PRO A 40 10.10 -12.23 -14.25
C PRO A 40 9.32 -13.02 -15.31
N GLU A 41 9.43 -14.35 -15.29
CA GLU A 41 8.74 -15.23 -16.24
C GLU A 41 7.31 -15.60 -15.80
N THR A 42 6.96 -15.30 -14.54
CA THR A 42 5.61 -15.58 -14.03
C THR A 42 4.64 -14.51 -14.57
N PRO A 43 3.58 -14.92 -15.30
CA PRO A 43 2.55 -13.98 -15.75
C PRO A 43 1.90 -13.31 -14.54
N TRP A 44 2.17 -12.02 -14.39
CA TRP A 44 1.62 -11.20 -13.32
C TRP A 44 1.44 -9.78 -13.85
N GLU A 45 0.24 -9.26 -13.66
CA GLU A 45 -0.04 -7.86 -13.88
C GLU A 45 -0.15 -7.22 -12.50
N GLN A 46 0.70 -6.22 -12.26
CA GLN A 46 0.69 -5.52 -10.99
C GLN A 46 -0.69 -4.88 -10.75
N PRO A 47 -1.37 -5.17 -9.63
CA PRO A 47 -2.65 -4.54 -9.31
C PRO A 47 -2.52 -3.02 -9.15
N ASP A 48 -3.65 -2.33 -9.26
CA ASP A 48 -3.69 -0.89 -9.00
C ASP A 48 -3.31 -0.57 -7.54
N ILE A 49 -2.72 0.60 -7.32
CA ILE A 49 -2.30 1.07 -6.00
C ILE A 49 -3.45 1.09 -4.98
N GLU A 50 -4.70 1.27 -5.41
CA GLU A 50 -5.86 1.25 -4.50
C GLU A 50 -6.02 -0.12 -3.83
N VAL A 51 -5.69 -1.24 -4.50
CA VAL A 51 -5.68 -2.57 -3.87
C VAL A 51 -4.68 -2.62 -2.73
N TYR A 52 -3.51 -2.01 -2.90
CA TYR A 52 -2.48 -1.95 -1.85
C TYR A 52 -2.88 -1.06 -0.67
N LYS A 53 -3.67 -0.01 -0.91
CA LYS A 53 -4.23 0.82 0.18
C LYS A 53 -5.31 0.10 0.95
N GLU A 54 -6.11 -0.73 0.27
CA GLU A 54 -7.17 -1.52 0.89
C GLU A 54 -6.62 -2.70 1.71
N THR A 55 -5.61 -3.41 1.19
CA THR A 55 -5.07 -4.62 1.84
C THR A 55 -3.88 -4.35 2.75
N LEU A 56 -3.05 -3.36 2.42
CA LEU A 56 -1.74 -3.10 3.05
C LEU A 56 -0.81 -4.32 3.06
N GLU A 57 -0.93 -5.18 2.04
CA GLU A 57 -0.18 -6.42 1.88
C GLU A 57 0.46 -6.52 0.48
N SER A 58 1.50 -7.37 0.35
CA SER A 58 2.09 -7.68 -0.95
C SER A 58 1.08 -8.39 -1.85
N GLN A 59 1.10 -8.05 -3.13
CA GLN A 59 0.29 -8.64 -4.18
C GLN A 59 1.13 -9.48 -5.14
N LEU A 60 2.38 -9.82 -4.77
CA LEU A 60 3.20 -10.76 -5.51
C LEU A 60 2.49 -12.12 -5.60
N PRO A 61 2.64 -12.83 -6.72
CA PRO A 61 2.09 -14.17 -6.84
C PRO A 61 2.81 -15.10 -5.85
N GLU A 62 2.07 -16.09 -5.35
CA GLU A 62 2.62 -17.09 -4.44
C GLU A 62 3.87 -17.75 -5.04
N GLY A 63 4.93 -17.86 -4.22
CA GLY A 63 6.22 -18.40 -4.64
C GLY A 63 7.10 -17.46 -5.46
N CYS A 64 6.71 -16.19 -5.66
CA CYS A 64 7.58 -15.21 -6.33
C CYS A 64 8.78 -14.80 -5.47
N LYS A 65 8.55 -14.54 -4.18
CA LYS A 65 9.57 -14.17 -3.21
C LYS A 65 9.14 -14.73 -1.85
N GLU A 66 9.88 -15.73 -1.36
CA GLU A 66 9.71 -16.28 -0.01
C GLU A 66 10.31 -15.35 1.05
#